data_AF-A0A3G9GZE5-F1
#
_entry.id   AF-A0A3G9GZE5-F1
#
_cell.length_a   1.000
_cell.length_b   1.000
_cell.length_c   1.000
_cell.angle_alpha   90.00
_cell.angle_beta   90.00
_cell.angle_gamma   90.00
#
_symmetry.space_group_name_H-M   'P 1'
#
loop_
_entity.id
_entity.type
_entity.pdbx_description
1 polymer ?
#
loop_
_entity_poly.entity_id
_entity_poly.type
_entity_poly.pdbx_seq_one_letter_code
_entity_poly.pdbx_strand_id
1 'polypeptide(L)'
;MVEFVDEWSQEEFLRAKKELEAEGRRVLLVDTIAKEIEGADTFLYNPYELEALPEGTVLVFYCDTGKETKERLEEFRGRFPGKICISLRGGRGYWRKSMRLESLA
;
A
#
# COMPACT_ATOMS: atom_id res chain seq x y z
N MET A 1 -11.32 8.63 10.48
CA MET A 1 -10.59 9.54 9.56
C MET A 1 -9.20 8.96 9.41
N VAL A 2 -8.90 8.45 8.22
CA VAL A 2 -7.62 7.83 7.92
C VAL A 2 -6.51 8.87 7.89
N GLU A 3 -5.42 8.61 8.63
CA GLU A 3 -4.23 9.45 8.60
C GLU A 3 -3.26 8.98 7.50
N PHE A 4 -2.86 9.91 6.63
CA PHE A 4 -1.89 9.67 5.57
C PHE A 4 -0.48 10.02 6.06
N VAL A 5 0.17 9.02 6.66
CA VAL A 5 1.58 9.08 7.07
C VAL A 5 2.47 8.32 6.07
N ASP A 6 3.78 8.43 6.21
CA ASP A 6 4.74 7.78 5.29
C ASP A 6 4.68 6.25 5.34
N GLU A 7 4.26 5.66 6.46
CA GLU A 7 4.24 4.22 6.66
C GLU A 7 2.99 3.73 7.38
N TRP A 8 2.38 2.67 6.83
CA TRP A 8 1.34 1.88 7.49
C TRP A 8 1.85 0.48 7.81
N SER A 9 1.50 -0.01 9.00
CA SER A 9 1.50 -1.44 9.32
C SER A 9 0.41 -2.18 8.54
N GLN A 10 0.45 -3.52 8.57
CA GLN A 10 -0.61 -4.35 7.98
C GLN A 10 -2.00 -4.00 8.55
N GLU A 11 -2.10 -3.77 9.86
CA GLU A 11 -3.37 -3.41 10.50
C GLU A 11 -3.90 -2.06 10.00
N GLU A 12 -3.03 -1.04 9.98
CA GLU A 12 -3.39 0.30 9.48
C GLU A 12 -3.81 0.23 8.01
N PHE A 13 -3.08 -0.51 7.17
CA PHE A 13 -3.46 -0.74 5.78
C PHE A 13 -4.84 -1.40 5.66
N LEU A 14 -5.11 -2.47 6.40
CA LEU A 14 -6.38 -3.17 6.33
C LEU A 14 -7.54 -2.25 6.74
N ARG A 15 -7.42 -1.57 7.88
CA ARG A 15 -8.45 -0.63 8.37
C ARG A 15 -8.66 0.52 7.39
N ALA A 16 -7.58 1.15 6.93
CA ALA A 16 -7.64 2.26 5.97
C ALA A 16 -8.23 1.84 4.63
N LYS A 17 -7.85 0.68 4.09
CA LYS A 17 -8.41 0.14 2.84
C LYS A 17 -9.93 0.03 2.95
N LYS A 18 -10.44 -0.56 4.03
CA LYS A 18 -11.89 -0.69 4.24
C LYS A 18 -12.61 0.66 4.36
N GLU A 19 -12.08 1.60 5.13
CA GLU A 19 -12.68 2.93 5.32
C GLU A 19 -12.71 3.71 3.99
N LEU A 20 -11.58 3.77 3.30
CA LEU A 20 -11.43 4.54 2.06
C LEU A 20 -12.21 3.93 0.89
N GLU A 21 -12.25 2.59 0.77
CA GLU A 21 -13.04 1.94 -0.28
C GLU A 21 -14.55 2.12 -0.06
N ALA A 22 -15.01 2.18 1.20
CA ALA A 22 -16.40 2.53 1.50
C ALA A 22 -16.76 3.98 1.10
N GLU A 23 -15.77 4.87 1.04
CA GLU A 23 -15.88 6.23 0.53
C GLU A 23 -15.71 6.33 -1.01
N GLY A 24 -15.51 5.20 -1.70
CA GLY A 24 -15.30 5.15 -3.15
C GLY A 24 -13.87 5.46 -3.60
N ARG A 25 -12.89 5.47 -2.68
CA ARG A 25 -11.48 5.67 -3.01
C ARG A 25 -10.77 4.34 -3.21
N ARG A 26 -9.92 4.27 -4.23
CA ARG A 26 -9.15 3.07 -4.54
C ARG A 26 -7.88 2.98 -3.66
N VAL A 27 -7.61 1.80 -3.11
CA VAL A 27 -6.42 1.53 -2.28
C VAL A 27 -5.73 0.25 -2.76
N LEU A 28 -4.47 0.36 -3.17
CA LEU A 28 -3.69 -0.75 -3.74
C LEU A 28 -2.48 -1.09 -2.88
N LEU A 29 -2.22 -2.40 -2.70
CA LEU A 29 -0.98 -2.91 -2.15
C LEU A 29 -0.02 -3.25 -3.30
N VAL A 30 0.99 -2.44 -3.52
CA VAL A 30 1.82 -2.45 -4.72
C VAL A 30 3.10 -3.26 -4.49
N ASP A 31 3.25 -4.35 -5.24
CA ASP A 31 4.41 -5.24 -5.24
C ASP A 31 5.53 -4.67 -6.12
N THR A 32 6.64 -4.26 -5.52
CA THR A 32 7.79 -3.72 -6.25
C THR A 32 8.86 -4.76 -6.61
N ILE A 33 8.68 -6.03 -6.20
CA ILE A 33 9.70 -7.08 -6.29
C ILE A 33 9.22 -8.34 -7.04
N ALA A 34 8.00 -8.32 -7.59
CA ALA A 34 7.38 -9.47 -8.27
C ALA A 34 7.34 -10.73 -7.39
N LYS A 35 7.05 -10.53 -6.09
CA LYS A 35 6.83 -11.59 -5.11
C LYS A 35 5.59 -11.23 -4.29
N GLU A 36 4.43 -11.66 -4.78
CA GLU A 36 3.12 -11.41 -4.17
C GLU A 36 3.03 -11.90 -2.72
N ILE A 37 2.56 -11.04 -1.81
CA ILE A 37 2.29 -11.43 -0.43
C ILE A 37 1.16 -12.46 -0.41
N GLU A 38 1.46 -13.67 0.08
CA GLU A 38 0.49 -14.75 0.13
C GLU A 38 -0.71 -14.39 1.01
N GLY A 39 -1.91 -14.53 0.45
CA GLY A 39 -3.17 -14.19 1.11
C GLY A 39 -3.49 -12.69 1.15
N ALA A 40 -2.73 -11.86 0.42
CA ALA A 40 -3.06 -10.46 0.17
C ALA A 40 -3.40 -10.26 -1.32
N ASP A 41 -4.28 -9.30 -1.58
CA ASP A 41 -4.55 -8.81 -2.94
C ASP A 41 -3.50 -7.75 -3.30
N THR A 42 -2.57 -8.11 -4.17
CA THR A 42 -1.43 -7.27 -4.56
C THR A 42 -1.47 -6.88 -6.03
N PHE A 43 -0.96 -5.70 -6.32
CA PHE A 43 -0.84 -5.16 -7.67
C PHE A 43 0.64 -5.05 -8.04
N LEU A 44 1.08 -5.73 -9.10
CA LEU A 44 2.47 -5.64 -9.55
C LEU A 44 2.80 -4.21 -9.99
N TYR A 45 3.94 -3.69 -9.55
CA TYR A 45 4.39 -2.36 -9.90
C TYR A 45 4.52 -2.18 -11.42
N ASN A 46 3.61 -1.40 -12.00
CA ASN A 46 3.65 -0.95 -13.38
C ASN A 46 3.38 0.58 -13.42
N PRO A 47 4.39 1.42 -13.68
CA PRO A 47 4.23 2.88 -13.65
C PRO A 47 3.10 3.39 -14.54
N TYR A 48 2.96 2.84 -15.75
CA TYR A 48 1.96 3.30 -16.72
C TYR A 48 0.54 3.03 -16.24
N GLU A 49 0.31 1.84 -15.67
CA GLU A 49 -1.00 1.48 -15.13
C GLU A 49 -1.32 2.28 -13.86
N LEU A 50 -0.33 2.46 -12.98
CA LEU A 50 -0.48 3.21 -11.74
C LEU A 50 -0.74 4.71 -11.99
N GLU A 51 -0.10 5.31 -12.99
CA GLU A 51 -0.33 6.70 -13.42
C GLU A 51 -1.76 6.89 -13.91
N ALA A 52 -2.28 5.96 -14.71
CA ALA A 52 -3.63 6.03 -15.27
C ALA A 52 -4.76 5.89 -14.24
N LEU A 53 -4.46 5.53 -12.97
CA LEU A 53 -5.46 5.46 -11.92
C LEU A 53 -6.04 6.84 -11.56
N PRO A 54 -7.28 6.92 -11.04
CA PRO A 54 -7.89 8.18 -10.62
C PRO A 54 -7.07 8.91 -9.56
N GLU A 55 -7.09 10.25 -9.58
CA GLU A 55 -6.51 11.08 -8.52
C GLU A 55 -7.06 10.70 -7.13
N GLY A 56 -6.22 10.87 -6.11
CA GLY A 56 -6.54 10.50 -4.74
C GLY A 56 -6.51 9.00 -4.47
N THR A 57 -6.17 8.15 -5.45
CA THR A 57 -5.87 6.72 -5.22
C THR A 57 -4.69 6.59 -4.25
N VAL A 58 -4.80 5.66 -3.32
CA VAL A 58 -3.75 5.34 -2.33
C VAL A 58 -2.94 4.16 -2.82
N LEU A 59 -1.63 4.36 -2.95
CA LEU A 59 -0.65 3.36 -3.35
C LEU A 59 0.22 3.04 -2.15
N VAL A 60 0.07 1.82 -1.63
CA VAL A 60 0.84 1.30 -0.50
C VAL A 60 1.89 0.35 -1.04
N PHE A 61 3.12 0.81 -1.17
CA PHE A 61 4.20 0.05 -1.77
C PHE A 61 4.81 -0.93 -0.77
N TYR A 62 5.31 -2.07 -1.25
CA TYR A 62 6.13 -2.98 -0.44
C TYR A 62 7.26 -3.61 -1.26
N CYS A 63 8.32 -3.99 -0.54
CA CYS A 63 9.38 -4.90 -0.99
C CYS A 63 9.62 -5.99 0.07
N ASP A 64 10.75 -6.70 0.04
CA ASP A 64 11.04 -7.80 0.97
C ASP A 64 11.16 -7.28 2.42
N THR A 65 11.87 -6.15 2.61
CA THR A 65 12.03 -5.46 3.91
C THR A 65 11.73 -3.97 3.72
N GLY A 66 10.68 -3.43 4.34
CA GLY A 66 10.10 -2.10 4.03
C GLY A 66 11.03 -0.87 4.06
N LYS A 67 12.29 -1.01 4.48
CA LYS A 67 13.31 0.06 4.50
C LYS A 67 13.50 0.70 3.12
N GLU A 68 13.72 -0.11 2.09
CA GLU A 68 13.98 0.42 0.73
C GLU A 68 12.75 1.13 0.15
N THR A 69 11.55 0.64 0.47
CA THR A 69 10.31 1.28 0.03
C THR A 69 10.16 2.66 0.66
N LYS A 70 10.49 2.79 1.95
CA LYS A 70 10.46 4.08 2.66
C LYS A 70 11.47 5.07 2.12
N GLU A 71 12.71 4.64 1.86
CA GLU A 71 13.76 5.51 1.32
C GLU A 71 13.42 6.07 -0.07
N ARG A 72 12.66 5.31 -0.87
CA ARG A 72 12.22 5.68 -2.22
C ARG A 72 10.87 6.38 -2.27
N LEU A 73 10.26 6.69 -1.13
CA LEU A 73 8.89 7.21 -1.08
C LEU A 73 8.75 8.56 -1.80
N GLU A 74 9.77 9.43 -1.70
CA GLU A 74 9.82 10.69 -2.44
C GLU A 74 9.89 10.49 -3.97
N GLU A 75 10.59 9.44 -4.43
CA GLU A 75 10.62 9.09 -5.86
C GLU A 75 9.22 8.68 -6.34
N PHE A 76 8.49 7.88 -5.55
CA PHE A 76 7.13 7.48 -5.89
C PHE A 76 6.18 8.69 -5.90
N ARG A 77 6.31 9.62 -4.96
CA ARG A 77 5.52 10.87 -4.93
C ARG A 77 5.78 11.74 -6.16
N GLY A 78 7.04 11.85 -6.56
CA GLY A 78 7.40 12.55 -7.80
C GLY A 78 6.89 11.86 -9.06
N ARG A 79 6.86 10.52 -9.06
CA ARG A 79 6.39 9.74 -10.22
C ARG A 79 4.87 9.71 -10.36
N PHE A 80 4.15 9.72 -9.24
CA PHE A 80 2.69 9.60 -9.20
C PHE A 80 2.04 10.84 -8.59
N PRO A 81 2.18 12.03 -9.23
CA PRO A 81 1.53 13.24 -8.75
C PRO A 81 0.01 13.02 -8.69
N GLY A 82 -0.63 13.53 -7.63
CA GLY A 82 -2.07 13.34 -7.39
C GLY A 82 -2.43 11.99 -6.76
N LYS A 83 -1.47 11.08 -6.54
CA LYS A 83 -1.67 9.86 -5.75
C LYS A 83 -1.11 10.02 -4.35
N ILE A 84 -1.64 9.24 -3.40
CA ILE A 84 -1.10 9.16 -2.05
C ILE A 84 -0.16 7.97 -2.00
N CYS A 85 1.12 8.21 -1.72
CA CYS A 85 2.15 7.16 -1.67
C CYS A 85 2.53 6.87 -0.21
N ILE A 86 2.44 5.59 0.17
CA ILE A 86 2.71 5.08 1.52
C ILE A 86 3.59 3.84 1.41
N SER A 87 4.49 3.64 2.36
CA SER A 87 5.29 2.42 2.49
C SER A 87 4.62 1.42 3.45
N LEU A 88 4.60 0.14 3.11
CA LEU A 88 4.20 -0.93 4.02
C LEU A 88 5.34 -1.21 5.02
N ARG A 89 5.10 -0.93 6.30
CA ARG A 89 6.08 -1.11 7.38
C ARG A 89 6.53 -2.57 7.45
N GLY A 90 7.85 -2.77 7.38
CA GLY A 90 8.47 -4.09 7.42
C GLY A 90 8.31 -4.93 6.14
N GLY A 91 7.57 -4.44 5.14
CA GLY A 91 7.40 -5.08 3.84
C GLY A 91 6.74 -6.46 3.91
N ARG A 92 7.00 -7.29 2.90
CA ARG A 92 6.50 -8.66 2.81
C ARG A 92 6.85 -9.50 4.04
N GLY A 93 8.06 -9.38 4.57
CA GLY A 93 8.54 -10.19 5.70
C GLY A 93 7.77 -9.98 7.02
N TYR A 94 7.09 -8.84 7.17
CA TYR A 94 6.28 -8.55 8.35
C TYR A 94 4.82 -8.99 8.21
N TRP A 95 4.36 -9.32 7.00
CA TRP A 95 2.98 -9.70 6.78
C TRP A 95 2.61 -11.01 7.50
N ARG A 96 1.46 -10.99 8.17
CA ARG A 96 0.86 -12.13 8.88
C ARG A 96 -0.36 -12.59 8.11
N LYS A 97 -0.28 -13.78 7.51
CA LYS A 97 -1.39 -14.41 6.73
C LYS A 97 -2.68 -14.56 7.53
N SER A 98 -2.55 -14.77 8.85
CA SER A 98 -3.69 -14.94 9.76
C SER A 98 -4.36 -13.63 10.15
N MET A 99 -3.70 -12.48 9.97
CA MET A 99 -4.27 -11.19 10.32
C MET A 99 -5.21 -10.72 9.21
N ARG A 100 -6.49 -10.68 9.55
CA ARG A 100 -7.59 -10.17 8.72
C ARG A 100 -8.36 -9.12 9.48
N LEU A 101 -9.10 -8.28 8.78
CA LEU A 101 -9.83 -7.17 9.40
C LEU A 101 -10.86 -7.66 10.44
N GLU A 102 -11.45 -8.84 10.23
CA GLU A 102 -12.38 -9.52 11.15
C GLU A 102 -11.70 -10.04 12.43
N SER A 103 -10.37 -10.21 12.40
CA SER A 103 -9.57 -10.66 13.54
C SER A 103 -9.04 -9.49 14.40
N LEU A 104 -9.26 -8.25 13.96
CA LEU A 104 -8.88 -7.04 14.68
C LEU A 104 -10.04 -6.60 15.57
N ALA A 105 -10.18 -7.29 16.71
CA ALA A 105 -11.15 -6.99 17.76
C ALA A 105 -10.86 -5.67 18.47
#